data_AF-A0A7X7KSY8-F1
#
_entry.id   AF-A0A7X7KSY8-F1
#
_cell.length_a   1.000
_cell.length_b   1.000
_cell.length_c   1.000
_cell.angle_alpha   90.00
_cell.angle_beta   90.00
_cell.angle_gamma   90.00
#
_symmetry.space_group_name_H-M   'P 1'
#
loop_
_entity.id
_entity.type
_entity.pdbx_description
1 polymer ?
#
loop_
_entity_poly.entity_id
_entity_poly.type
_entity_poly.pdbx_seq_one_letter_code
_entity_poly.pdbx_strand_id
1 'polypeptide(L)' 'MSAKTKRFLLILLASAAFAAGLAWGNSAIQVTRYPVQSSQLPPAFSGFTIAQVSDLHNQRFGRGQNHLLSKLSDAAPDLI' A
#
# COMPACT_ATOMS: atom_id res chain seq x y z
N MET A 1 38.14 -1.73 -17.93
CA MET A 1 36.81 -1.82 -18.59
C MET A 1 36.62 -0.65 -19.55
N SER A 2 36.12 -0.91 -20.76
CA SER A 2 35.85 0.14 -21.76
C SER A 2 34.73 1.08 -21.31
N ALA A 3 34.75 2.33 -21.77
CA ALA A 3 33.67 3.30 -21.56
C ALA A 3 32.30 2.77 -22.04
N LYS A 4 32.30 1.94 -23.10
CA LYS A 4 31.09 1.26 -23.60
C LYS A 4 30.52 0.29 -22.57
N THR A 5 31.38 -0.51 -21.93
CA THR A 5 30.99 -1.47 -20.88
C THR A 5 30.44 -0.74 -19.65
N LYS A 6 31.06 0.38 -19.24
CA LYS A 6 30.55 1.19 -18.11
C LYS A 6 29.17 1.77 -18.39
N ARG A 7 28.95 2.34 -19.59
CA ARG A 7 27.64 2.86 -20.01
C ARG A 7 26.57 1.77 -20.03
N PHE A 8 26.89 0.60 -20.57
CA PHE A 8 25.97 -0.53 -20.59
C PHE A 8 25.55 -0.96 -19.18
N LEU A 9 26.50 -1.07 -18.23
CA LEU A 9 26.19 -1.41 -16.85
C LEU A 9 25.32 -0.36 -16.15
N LEU A 10 25.53 0.93 -16.42
CA LEU A 10 24.68 2.00 -15.88
C LEU A 10 23.23 1.89 -16.38
N ILE A 11 23.05 1.60 -17.67
CA ILE A 11 21.71 1.39 -18.24
C ILE A 11 21.05 0.18 -17.60
N LEU A 12 21.77 -0.93 -17.47
CA LEU A 12 21.26 -2.15 -16.84
C LEU A 12 20.81 -1.88 -15.39
N LEU A 13 21.63 -1.15 -14.62
CA LEU A 13 21.31 -0.76 -13.25
C LEU A 13 20.06 0.12 -13.18
N ALA A 14 19.96 1.12 -14.07
CA ALA A 14 18.80 1.99 -14.13
C ALA A 14 17.52 1.22 -14.49
N SER A 15 17.58 0.31 -15.46
CA SER A 15 16.45 -0.55 -15.83
C SER A 15 16.04 -1.49 -14.69
N ALA A 16 17.00 -2.07 -13.96
CA ALA A 16 16.70 -2.91 -12.80
C ALA A 16 16.04 -2.11 -11.67
N ALA A 17 16.54 -0.91 -11.37
CA ALA A 17 15.94 -0.02 -10.38
C ALA A 17 14.51 0.40 -10.78
N PHE A 18 14.28 0.70 -12.06
CA PHE A 18 12.95 1.03 -12.58
C PHE A 18 11.98 -0.15 -12.46
N ALA A 19 12.40 -1.36 -12.86
CA ALA A 19 11.59 -2.56 -12.72
C ALA A 19 11.25 -2.87 -11.26
N ALA A 20 12.19 -2.69 -10.34
CA ALA A 20 11.95 -2.84 -8.90
C ALA A 20 10.91 -1.81 -8.39
N GLY A 21 10.99 -0.56 -8.84
CA GLY A 21 10.02 0.49 -8.51
C GLY A 21 8.60 0.15 -9.00
N LEU A 22 8.46 -0.36 -10.23
CA LEU A 22 7.16 -0.80 -10.77
C LEU A 22 6.59 -1.99 -9.99
N ALA A 23 7.44 -2.97 -9.66
CA ALA A 23 7.02 -4.13 -8.88
C ALA A 23 6.52 -3.72 -7.48
N TRP A 24 7.23 -2.81 -6.82
CA TRP A 24 6.80 -2.26 -5.52
C TRP A 24 5.49 -1.49 -5.64
N GLY A 25 5.38 -0.55 -6.58
CA GLY A 25 4.19 0.28 -6.76
C GLY A 25 2.91 -0.52 -7.01
N ASN A 26 3.01 -1.64 -7.73
CA ASN A 26 1.86 -2.51 -8.04
C ASN A 26 1.49 -3.52 -6.95
N SER A 27 2.33 -3.69 -5.92
CA SER A 27 2.15 -4.71 -4.88
C SER A 27 2.16 -4.15 -3.46
N ALA A 28 2.44 -2.87 -3.28
CA ALA A 28 2.38 -2.21 -1.99
C ALA A 28 0.93 -2.00 -1.53
N ILE A 29 0.66 -2.32 -0.25
CA ILE A 29 -0.53 -1.82 0.45
C ILE A 29 -0.14 -0.62 1.29
N GLN A 30 -0.84 0.49 1.10
CA GLN A 30 -0.74 1.65 1.95
C GLN A 30 -1.93 1.74 2.91
N VAL A 31 -1.70 2.25 4.12
CA VAL A 31 -2.75 2.60 5.08
C VAL A 31 -2.68 4.10 5.29
N THR A 32 -3.78 4.78 5.01
CA THR A 32 -3.93 6.21 5.29
C THR A 32 -5.01 6.38 6.35
N ARG A 33 -4.72 7.20 7.36
CA ARG A 33 -5.66 7.47 8.46
C ARG A 33 -6.23 8.86 8.30
N TYR A 34 -7.56 8.96 8.29
CA TYR A 34 -8.29 10.22 8.19
C TYR A 34 -9.08 10.44 9.48
N PRO A 35 -8.61 11.30 10.41
CA PRO A 35 -9.43 11.68 11.55
C PRO A 35 -10.58 12.57 11.07
N VAL A 36 -11.81 12.13 11.26
CA VAL A 36 -13.02 12.88 10.87
C VAL A 36 -13.67 13.45 12.11
N GLN A 37 -13.90 14.77 12.11
CA GLN A 37 -14.56 15.49 13.19
C GLN A 37 -15.58 16.46 12.58
N SER A 38 -16.80 16.46 13.10
CA SER A 38 -17.86 17.37 12.66
C SER A 38 -18.95 17.47 13.74
N SER A 39 -19.50 18.66 13.93
CA SER A 39 -20.63 18.90 14.85
C SER A 39 -21.92 18.22 14.38
N GLN A 40 -21.98 17.79 13.12
CA GLN A 40 -23.12 17.08 12.56
C GLN A 40 -23.04 15.56 12.77
N LEU A 41 -21.91 15.03 13.25
CA LEU A 41 -21.78 13.61 13.50
C LEU A 41 -22.53 13.22 14.78
N PRO A 42 -23.34 12.14 14.74
CA PRO A 42 -23.97 11.61 15.94
C PRO A 42 -22.92 11.19 16.99
N PRO A 43 -23.18 11.37 18.30
CA PRO A 43 -22.26 10.96 19.37
C PRO A 43 -21.83 9.50 19.33
N ALA A 44 -22.68 8.62 18.76
CA ALA A 44 -22.38 7.19 18.58
C ALA A 44 -21.15 6.91 17.70
N PHE A 45 -20.72 7.87 16.86
CA PHE A 45 -19.52 7.75 16.05
C PHE A 45 -18.24 8.21 16.77
N SER A 46 -18.33 8.65 18.03
CA SER A 46 -17.14 9.03 18.80
C SER A 46 -16.23 7.82 19.02
N GLY A 47 -15.02 7.88 18.47
CA GLY A 47 -14.06 6.77 18.51
C GLY A 47 -14.35 5.63 17.51
N PHE A 48 -15.43 5.73 16.73
CA PHE A 48 -15.80 4.70 15.75
C PHE A 48 -14.84 4.72 14.56
N THR A 49 -14.30 3.55 14.22
CA THR A 49 -13.30 3.37 13.18
C THR A 49 -13.85 2.57 12.01
N ILE A 50 -13.83 3.17 10.81
CA ILE A 50 -14.19 2.52 9.56
C ILE A 50 -12.92 2.27 8.75
N ALA A 51 -12.69 1.03 8.34
CA ALA A 51 -11.61 0.66 7.45
C ALA A 51 -12.13 0.43 6.03
N GLN A 52 -11.98 1.43 5.16
CA GLN A 52 -12.30 1.27 3.74
C GLN A 52 -11.19 0.51 3.01
N VAL A 53 -11.56 -0.53 2.27
CA VAL A 53 -10.66 -1.20 1.31
C VAL A 53 -10.99 -0.74 -0.11
N SER A 54 -10.06 -0.06 -0.78
CA SER A 54 -10.18 0.34 -2.19
C SER A 54 -9.26 -0.49 -3.09
N ASP A 55 -9.59 -0.54 -4.38
CA ASP A 55 -8.73 -1.06 -5.46
C ASP A 55 -8.15 -2.46 -5.23
N LEU A 56 -8.89 -3.30 -4.50
CA LEU A 56 -8.46 -4.69 -4.27
C LEU A 56 -8.41 -5.47 -5.57
N HIS A 57 -9.43 -5.38 -6.44
CA HIS A 57 -9.49 -5.99 -7.79
C HIS A 57 -8.94 -7.43 -7.87
N ASN A 58 -9.24 -8.27 -6.86
CA ASN A 58 -8.70 -9.63 -6.70
C ASN A 58 -7.17 -9.75 -6.61
N GLN A 59 -6.46 -8.62 -6.48
CA GLN A 59 -5.04 -8.57 -6.21
C GLN A 59 -4.74 -9.27 -4.89
N ARG A 60 -3.62 -10.00 -4.86
CA ARG A 60 -3.19 -10.76 -3.68
C ARG A 60 -2.04 -10.07 -2.99
N PHE A 61 -2.22 -9.79 -1.72
CA PHE A 61 -1.20 -9.23 -0.84
C PHE A 61 -0.74 -10.30 0.15
N GLY A 62 0.31 -11.01 -0.26
CA GLY A 62 0.82 -12.18 0.46
C GLY A 62 -0.05 -13.42 0.31
N ARG A 63 0.32 -14.50 1.00
CA ARG A 63 -0.39 -15.78 0.90
C ARG A 63 -1.71 -15.67 1.66
N GLY A 64 -2.81 -15.90 0.94
CA GLY A 64 -4.15 -15.87 1.53
C GLY A 64 -4.57 -14.48 2.04
N GLN A 65 -4.07 -13.40 1.42
CA GLN A 65 -4.31 -12.00 1.84
C GLN A 65 -3.77 -11.65 3.24
N ASN A 66 -2.83 -12.42 3.78
CA ASN A 66 -2.34 -12.22 5.15
C ASN A 66 -1.81 -10.80 5.41
N HIS A 67 -1.20 -10.12 4.42
CA HIS A 67 -0.71 -8.75 4.62
C HIS A 67 -1.85 -7.73 4.74
N LEU A 68 -2.89 -7.86 3.90
CA LEU A 68 -4.09 -7.03 4.00
C LEU A 68 -4.83 -7.28 5.31
N LEU A 69 -5.05 -8.55 5.64
CA LEU A 69 -5.75 -8.96 6.85
C LEU A 69 -5.02 -8.53 8.12
N SER A 70 -3.69 -8.58 8.14
CA SER A 70 -2.89 -8.05 9.26
C SER A 70 -3.12 -6.56 9.42
N LYS A 71 -3.05 -5.77 8.34
CA LYS A 71 -3.25 -4.32 8.40
C LYS A 71 -4.67 -3.94 8.86
N LEU A 72 -5.68 -4.69 8.44
CA LEU A 72 -7.06 -4.53 8.91
C LEU A 72 -7.18 -4.89 10.39
N SER A 73 -6.55 -5.98 10.82
CA SER A 73 -6.55 -6.40 12.23
C SER A 73 -5.85 -5.38 13.13
N ASP A 74 -4.69 -4.86 12.71
CA ASP A 74 -3.92 -3.83 13.42
C ASP A 74 -4.66 -2.49 13.51
N ALA A 75 -5.55 -2.21 12.56
CA ALA A 75 -6.40 -1.02 12.58
C ALA A 75 -7.60 -1.15 13.54
N ALA A 76 -7.93 -2.37 13.99
CA ALA A 76 -9.06 -2.68 14.86
C ALA A 76 -10.36 -1.92 14.51
N PRO A 77 -10.83 -1.98 13.24
CA PRO A 77 -12.01 -1.25 12.82
C PRO A 77 -13.29 -1.87 13.39
N ASP A 78 -14.27 -1.02 13.66
CA ASP A 78 -15.63 -1.42 14.01
C ASP A 78 -16.41 -1.88 12.77
N LEU A 79 -16.03 -1.37 11.59
CA LEU A 79 -16.63 -1.68 10.29
C LEU A 79 -15.58 -1.68 9.18
N ILE A 80 -15.68 -2.63 8.25
CA ILE A 80 -14.87 -2.72 7.03
C ILE A 80 -15.78 -2.52 5.81
#